data_AF-A0ABC9D9A8-F1
#
_entry.id   AF-A0ABC9D9A8-F1
#
_cell.length_a   1.000
_cell.length_b   1.000
_cell.length_c   1.000
_cell.angle_alpha   90.00
_cell.angle_beta   90.00
_cell.angle_gamma   90.00
#
_symmetry.space_group_name_H-M   'P 1'
#
loop_
_entity.id
_entity.type
_entity.pdbx_description
1 polymer ?
#
loop_
_entity_poly.entity_id
_entity_poly.type
_entity_poly.pdbx_seq_one_letter_code
_entity_poly.pdbx_strand_id
1 'polypeptide(L)'
;MASLRNALAVSLAVALLAVAPATWALDEKELHLSLYLNQTYSGNGLNQAVVVDAGLPGSFGNIAVQDWAVVDAEGSDATTVGRAQGIHFKPSGTNDRAWYITLTIVFERTRFKGSMLRMMGYVPQDGQWSIFGGTGKLTMARGVVNHKIVSQTGGWRLYKIDIRAFYTPMDVSKASSNCDIIRKILAFGA
;
A
#
# COMPACT_ATOMS: atom_id res chain seq x y z
N MET A 1 -29.86 -28.74 45.79
CA MET A 1 -30.00 -27.55 44.92
C MET A 1 -28.70 -26.75 44.70
N ALA A 2 -27.64 -26.93 45.51
CA ALA A 2 -26.37 -26.21 45.33
C ALA A 2 -25.48 -26.73 44.17
N SER A 3 -25.52 -28.01 43.83
CA SER A 3 -24.62 -28.59 42.81
C SER A 3 -24.99 -28.23 41.37
N LEU A 4 -26.28 -28.01 41.08
CA LEU A 4 -26.75 -27.66 39.73
C LEU A 4 -26.37 -26.22 39.34
N ARG A 5 -26.37 -25.29 40.32
CA ARG A 5 -25.98 -23.88 40.10
C ARG A 5 -24.49 -23.75 39.83
N ASN A 6 -23.66 -24.55 40.52
CA ASN A 6 -22.22 -24.58 40.31
C ASN A 6 -21.87 -25.21 38.95
N ALA A 7 -22.56 -26.28 38.55
CA ALA A 7 -22.33 -26.91 37.24
C ALA A 7 -22.71 -26.00 36.05
N LEU A 8 -23.82 -25.24 36.16
CA LEU A 8 -24.18 -24.24 35.15
C LEU A 8 -23.19 -23.07 35.10
N ALA A 9 -22.73 -22.58 36.27
CA ALA A 9 -21.76 -21.48 36.33
C ALA A 9 -20.40 -21.87 35.73
N VAL A 10 -19.93 -23.09 36.00
CA VAL A 10 -18.69 -23.63 35.42
C VAL A 10 -18.83 -23.83 33.91
N SER A 11 -19.98 -24.32 33.43
CA SER A 11 -20.22 -24.51 31.99
C SER A 11 -20.32 -23.20 31.23
N LEU A 12 -20.92 -22.16 31.82
CA LEU A 12 -21.00 -20.82 31.23
C LEU A 12 -19.62 -20.15 31.17
N ALA A 13 -18.77 -20.34 32.19
CA ALA A 13 -17.40 -19.83 32.20
C ALA A 13 -16.53 -20.51 31.13
N VAL A 14 -16.65 -21.84 30.95
CA VAL A 14 -15.92 -22.58 29.91
C VAL A 14 -16.41 -22.22 28.50
N ALA A 15 -17.72 -21.99 28.32
CA ALA A 15 -18.27 -21.50 27.05
C ALA A 15 -17.80 -20.07 26.70
N LEU A 16 -17.65 -19.19 27.68
CA LEU A 16 -17.09 -17.84 27.50
C LEU A 16 -15.59 -17.86 27.14
N LEU A 17 -14.85 -18.86 27.62
CA LEU A 17 -13.42 -19.07 27.29
C LEU A 17 -13.20 -19.77 25.94
N ALA A 18 -14.17 -20.56 25.45
CA ALA A 18 -14.07 -21.25 24.16
C ALA A 18 -14.42 -20.36 22.94
N VAL A 19 -15.05 -19.20 23.16
CA VAL A 19 -15.42 -18.22 22.10
C VAL A 19 -14.39 -17.10 21.95
N ALA A 20 -13.26 -17.16 22.65
CA ALA A 20 -12.13 -16.27 22.39
C ALA A 20 -11.02 -17.02 21.64
N PRO A 21 -11.15 -17.31 20.33
CA PRO A 21 -9.95 -17.53 19.54
C PRO A 21 -9.24 -16.17 19.51
N ALA A 22 -8.22 -16.03 20.37
CA ALA A 22 -7.14 -15.08 20.19
C ALA A 22 -7.57 -13.67 19.72
N THR A 23 -8.45 -13.00 20.47
CA THR A 23 -8.47 -11.54 20.49
C THR A 23 -7.25 -11.03 21.28
N TRP A 24 -6.05 -11.41 20.85
CA TRP A 24 -5.04 -10.35 20.75
C TRP A 24 -5.63 -9.46 19.67
N ALA A 25 -6.43 -8.47 20.08
CA ALA A 25 -6.99 -7.52 19.14
C ALA A 25 -5.79 -6.99 18.34
N LEU A 26 -5.67 -7.40 17.07
CA LEU A 26 -4.80 -6.71 16.14
C LEU A 26 -5.25 -5.26 16.26
N ASP A 27 -4.38 -4.39 16.80
CA ASP A 27 -4.69 -2.97 17.01
C ASP A 27 -4.79 -2.31 15.64
N GLU A 28 -5.89 -2.62 14.97
CA GLU A 28 -6.20 -2.21 13.63
C GLU A 28 -6.53 -0.74 13.64
N LYS A 29 -5.78 0.00 12.82
CA LYS A 29 -5.95 1.41 12.63
C LYS A 29 -6.52 1.66 11.26
N GLU A 30 -7.41 2.64 11.19
CA GLU A 30 -7.89 3.18 9.93
C GLU A 30 -6.93 4.26 9.41
N LEU A 31 -6.76 4.26 8.09
CA LEU A 31 -6.02 5.26 7.35
C LEU A 31 -6.96 5.94 6.36
N HIS A 32 -7.09 7.25 6.47
CA HIS A 32 -7.70 8.09 5.46
C HIS A 32 -6.71 9.19 5.08
N LEU A 33 -6.29 9.22 3.81
CA LEU A 33 -5.37 10.22 3.27
C LEU A 33 -5.81 10.63 1.88
N SER A 34 -5.79 11.93 1.61
CA SER A 34 -5.92 12.49 0.26
C SER A 34 -4.58 13.07 -0.14
N LEU A 35 -4.03 12.62 -1.26
CA LEU A 35 -2.73 13.04 -1.80
C LEU A 35 -2.83 13.18 -3.33
N TYR A 36 -1.74 13.60 -3.96
CA TYR A 36 -1.67 13.73 -5.41
C TYR A 36 -0.43 13.05 -5.98
N LEU A 37 -0.55 12.46 -7.17
CA LEU A 37 0.57 11.86 -7.90
C LEU A 37 0.88 12.68 -9.14
N ASN A 38 2.12 13.13 -9.25
CA ASN A 38 2.63 13.90 -10.36
C ASN A 38 3.33 12.97 -11.37
N GLN A 39 2.70 12.73 -12.51
CA GLN A 39 3.24 11.92 -13.61
C GLN A 39 3.70 12.84 -14.76
N THR A 40 4.95 12.70 -15.18
CA THR A 40 5.50 13.32 -16.40
C THR A 40 5.99 12.21 -17.33
N TYR A 41 5.17 11.88 -18.34
CA TYR A 41 5.40 10.76 -19.25
C TYR A 41 5.93 11.16 -20.63
N SER A 42 5.90 12.45 -20.98
CA SER A 42 6.58 13.00 -22.15
C SER A 42 7.03 14.44 -21.90
N GLY A 43 7.97 14.94 -22.70
CA GLY A 43 8.55 16.29 -22.53
C GLY A 43 9.74 16.31 -21.58
N ASN A 44 10.01 17.48 -21.00
CA ASN A 44 11.12 17.68 -20.06
C ASN A 44 10.77 17.20 -18.65
N GLY A 45 11.76 16.72 -17.89
CA GLY A 45 11.54 16.32 -16.49
C GLY A 45 10.80 15.00 -16.32
N LEU A 46 10.99 14.05 -17.25
CA LEU A 46 10.39 12.72 -17.18
C LEU A 46 10.66 12.06 -15.82
N ASN A 47 9.62 11.48 -15.25
CA ASN A 47 9.71 10.69 -14.02
C ASN A 47 9.19 9.26 -14.23
N GLN A 48 9.27 8.80 -15.47
CA GLN A 48 9.07 7.42 -15.88
C GLN A 48 9.80 7.17 -17.20
N ALA A 49 10.03 5.90 -17.53
CA ALA A 49 10.68 5.49 -18.76
C ALA A 49 10.09 4.18 -19.29
N VAL A 50 9.86 4.11 -20.60
CA VAL A 50 9.56 2.84 -21.30
C VAL A 50 10.87 2.05 -21.39
N VAL A 51 10.87 0.85 -20.82
CA VAL A 51 12.05 -0.04 -20.79
C VAL A 51 11.92 -1.22 -21.74
N VAL A 52 10.69 -1.54 -22.14
CA VAL A 52 10.40 -2.52 -23.19
C VAL A 52 9.38 -1.91 -24.14
N ASP A 53 9.72 -1.90 -25.41
CA ASP A 53 8.81 -1.59 -26.51
C ASP A 53 8.69 -2.83 -27.40
N ALA A 54 7.52 -3.45 -27.39
CA ALA A 54 7.26 -4.67 -28.14
C ALA A 54 6.96 -4.39 -29.62
N GLY A 55 6.66 -3.14 -29.99
CA GLY A 55 6.29 -2.78 -31.36
C GLY A 55 4.95 -3.37 -31.84
N LEU A 56 4.13 -3.87 -30.92
CA LEU A 56 2.83 -4.48 -31.24
C LEU A 56 1.70 -3.43 -31.28
N PRO A 57 0.60 -3.69 -32.03
CA PRO A 57 -0.55 -2.81 -32.04
C PRO A 57 -1.08 -2.49 -30.64
N GLY A 58 -1.46 -1.22 -30.42
CA GLY A 58 -1.93 -0.75 -29.11
C GLY A 58 -0.86 -0.72 -28.02
N SER A 59 0.43 -0.82 -28.41
CA SER A 59 1.57 -0.94 -27.50
C SER A 59 1.50 -2.18 -26.60
N PHE A 60 0.78 -3.23 -27.01
CA PHE A 60 0.64 -4.47 -26.24
C PHE A 60 2.01 -5.05 -25.87
N GLY A 61 2.21 -5.34 -24.59
CA GLY A 61 3.50 -5.85 -24.08
C GLY A 61 4.53 -4.77 -23.73
N ASN A 62 4.26 -3.48 -23.99
CA ASN A 62 5.16 -2.42 -23.56
C ASN A 62 5.21 -2.35 -22.03
N ILE A 63 6.40 -2.12 -21.48
CA ILE A 63 6.66 -2.00 -20.05
C ILE A 63 7.33 -0.66 -19.78
N ALA A 64 6.85 0.04 -18.76
CA ALA A 64 7.46 1.25 -18.25
C ALA A 64 7.72 1.13 -16.75
N VAL A 65 8.85 1.69 -16.32
CA VAL A 65 9.18 1.91 -14.90
C VAL A 65 8.83 3.34 -14.54
N GLN A 66 8.42 3.56 -13.31
CA GLN A 66 7.90 4.85 -12.87
C GLN A 66 8.44 5.28 -11.53
N ASP A 67 8.40 6.59 -11.35
CA ASP A 67 8.98 7.25 -10.20
C ASP A 67 8.29 8.58 -9.88
N TRP A 68 6.97 8.52 -9.67
CA TRP A 68 6.12 9.70 -9.59
C TRP A 68 6.22 10.37 -8.23
N ALA A 69 6.30 11.69 -8.19
CA ALA A 69 6.26 12.42 -6.93
C ALA A 69 4.87 12.34 -6.30
N VAL A 70 4.80 12.06 -5.00
CA VAL A 70 3.58 12.10 -4.20
C VAL A 70 3.58 13.42 -3.44
N VAL A 71 2.59 14.27 -3.68
CA VAL A 71 2.49 15.60 -3.09
C VAL A 71 1.21 15.76 -2.26
N ASP A 72 1.20 16.69 -1.32
CA ASP A 72 0.10 16.90 -0.37
C ASP A 72 -0.99 17.86 -0.83
N ALA A 73 -0.73 18.67 -1.86
CA ALA A 73 -1.67 19.65 -2.38
C ALA A 73 -1.67 19.72 -3.93
N GLU A 74 -2.70 20.35 -4.49
CA GLU A 74 -2.67 20.81 -5.87
C GLU A 74 -1.90 22.15 -5.93
N GLY A 75 -1.03 22.33 -6.93
CA GLY A 75 -0.38 23.62 -7.19
C GLY A 75 1.14 23.62 -7.03
N SER A 76 1.75 24.79 -7.27
CA SER A 76 3.21 25.01 -7.28
C SER A 76 3.87 24.85 -5.92
N ASP A 77 3.13 25.14 -4.85
CA ASP A 77 3.65 25.14 -3.48
C ASP A 77 3.49 23.77 -2.79
N ALA A 78 3.04 22.77 -3.55
CA ALA A 78 2.82 21.43 -3.07
C ALA A 78 4.13 20.79 -2.59
N THR A 79 4.10 20.17 -1.42
CA THR A 79 5.27 19.53 -0.83
C THR A 79 5.31 18.06 -1.21
N THR A 80 6.47 17.59 -1.70
CA THR A 80 6.69 16.15 -1.89
C THR A 80 6.75 15.45 -0.54
N VAL A 81 5.79 14.55 -0.30
CA VAL A 81 5.66 13.76 0.93
C VAL A 81 6.10 12.30 0.78
N GLY A 82 6.34 11.87 -0.45
CA GLY A 82 6.82 10.54 -0.80
C GLY A 82 6.93 10.35 -2.30
N ARG A 83 7.20 9.10 -2.72
CA ARG A 83 7.33 8.76 -4.14
C ARG A 83 6.63 7.46 -4.47
N ALA A 84 5.93 7.44 -5.60
CA ALA A 84 5.21 6.29 -6.13
C ALA A 84 6.08 5.59 -7.18
N GLN A 85 6.75 4.53 -6.74
CA GLN A 85 7.72 3.76 -7.51
C GLN A 85 7.12 2.43 -7.95
N GLY A 86 7.43 1.97 -9.16
CA GLY A 86 6.95 0.68 -9.61
C GLY A 86 7.05 0.47 -11.10
N ILE A 87 6.14 -0.36 -11.60
CA ILE A 87 6.06 -0.72 -13.01
C ILE A 87 4.61 -0.63 -13.49
N HIS A 88 4.45 -0.28 -14.76
CA HIS A 88 3.20 -0.46 -15.49
C HIS A 88 3.46 -1.05 -16.86
N PHE A 89 2.54 -1.86 -17.35
CA PHE A 89 2.64 -2.48 -18.67
C PHE A 89 1.29 -2.45 -19.40
N LYS A 90 1.34 -2.67 -20.70
CA LYS A 90 0.16 -2.78 -21.57
C LYS A 90 -0.32 -4.23 -21.65
N PRO A 91 -1.38 -4.62 -20.92
CA PRO A 91 -1.81 -6.01 -20.86
C PRO A 91 -2.73 -6.43 -22.01
N SER A 92 -3.18 -5.49 -22.85
CA SER A 92 -4.12 -5.77 -23.93
C SER A 92 -3.78 -4.98 -25.19
N GLY A 93 -3.91 -5.63 -26.35
CA GLY A 93 -3.84 -4.98 -27.67
C GLY A 93 -5.17 -4.40 -28.16
N THR A 94 -6.27 -4.66 -27.46
CA THR A 94 -7.61 -4.12 -27.79
C THR A 94 -8.02 -2.98 -26.88
N ASN A 95 -7.47 -2.91 -25.67
CA ASN A 95 -7.62 -1.77 -24.76
C ASN A 95 -6.32 -0.95 -24.77
N ASP A 96 -6.15 -0.17 -25.83
CA ASP A 96 -4.98 0.67 -26.10
C ASP A 96 -4.80 1.83 -25.09
N ARG A 97 -5.78 2.09 -24.23
CA ARG A 97 -5.74 3.16 -23.22
C ARG A 97 -5.29 2.66 -21.86
N ALA A 98 -5.71 1.46 -21.44
CA ALA A 98 -5.40 0.94 -20.12
C ALA A 98 -3.95 0.42 -20.03
N TRP A 99 -3.27 0.80 -18.96
CA TRP A 99 -2.04 0.23 -18.46
C TRP A 99 -2.36 -0.43 -17.13
N TYR A 100 -1.88 -1.65 -16.92
CA TYR A 100 -1.92 -2.27 -15.61
C TYR A 100 -0.69 -1.83 -14.83
N ILE A 101 -0.89 -1.40 -13.58
CA ILE A 101 0.14 -0.80 -12.74
C ILE A 101 0.27 -1.57 -11.44
N THR A 102 1.51 -1.74 -10.99
CA THR A 102 1.85 -2.10 -9.60
C THR A 102 2.79 -1.03 -9.08
N LEU A 103 2.35 -0.31 -8.05
CA LEU A 103 3.09 0.83 -7.49
C LEU A 103 3.20 0.73 -5.97
N THR A 104 4.30 1.26 -5.46
CA THR A 104 4.59 1.38 -4.04
C THR A 104 4.81 2.84 -3.71
N ILE A 105 3.99 3.39 -2.82
CA ILE A 105 4.24 4.71 -2.23
C ILE A 105 5.24 4.52 -1.09
N VAL A 106 6.42 5.11 -1.24
CA VAL A 106 7.43 5.24 -0.19
C VAL A 106 7.26 6.61 0.44
N PHE A 107 6.84 6.66 1.71
CA PHE A 107 6.63 7.91 2.42
C PHE A 107 7.97 8.48 2.92
N GLU A 108 8.24 9.74 2.62
CA GLU A 108 9.50 10.43 2.97
C GLU A 108 9.32 11.42 4.13
N ARG A 109 8.07 11.76 4.44
CA ARG A 109 7.71 12.76 5.46
C ARG A 109 6.61 12.24 6.39
N THR A 110 6.22 13.10 7.33
CA THR A 110 5.10 12.91 8.27
C THR A 110 5.29 11.73 9.24
N ARG A 111 4.20 11.28 9.86
CA ARG A 111 4.19 10.14 10.77
C ARG A 111 4.58 8.83 10.09
N PHE A 112 4.50 8.73 8.76
CA PHE A 112 4.78 7.50 8.00
C PHE A 112 6.15 7.47 7.32
N LYS A 113 7.04 8.42 7.58
CA LYS A 113 8.40 8.42 7.00
C LYS A 113 9.06 7.04 7.11
N GLY A 114 9.54 6.52 5.98
CA GLY A 114 10.16 5.19 5.85
C GLY A 114 9.17 4.02 5.73
N SER A 115 7.87 4.25 5.90
CA SER A 115 6.82 3.24 5.66
C SER A 115 6.45 3.19 4.19
N MET A 116 5.91 2.06 3.75
CA MET A 116 5.48 1.86 2.36
C MET A 116 4.05 1.37 2.28
N LEU A 117 3.35 1.73 1.21
CA LEU A 117 2.03 1.23 0.86
C LEU A 117 2.04 0.70 -0.57
N ARG A 118 1.60 -0.54 -0.78
CA ARG A 118 1.71 -1.26 -2.05
C ARG A 118 0.31 -1.48 -2.63
N MET A 119 0.15 -1.16 -3.92
CA MET A 119 -1.14 -1.20 -4.58
C MET A 119 -1.05 -1.52 -6.07
N MET A 120 -2.18 -1.95 -6.66
CA MET A 120 -2.27 -2.34 -8.06
C MET A 120 -3.63 -2.04 -8.67
N GLY A 121 -3.67 -1.82 -9.98
CA GLY A 121 -4.89 -1.62 -10.75
C GLY A 121 -4.61 -1.08 -12.15
N TYR A 122 -5.48 -0.20 -12.66
CA TYR A 122 -5.36 0.35 -14.02
C TYR A 122 -5.17 1.87 -14.01
N VAL A 123 -4.45 2.36 -15.02
CA VAL A 123 -4.25 3.79 -15.36
C VAL A 123 -4.37 3.97 -16.87
N PRO A 124 -4.64 5.17 -17.42
CA PRO A 124 -4.85 6.44 -16.74
C PRO A 124 -6.32 6.72 -16.35
N GLN A 125 -7.26 5.87 -16.75
CA GLN A 125 -8.69 6.05 -16.45
C GLN A 125 -8.97 6.15 -14.95
N ASP A 126 -9.96 6.95 -14.56
CA ASP A 126 -10.42 7.04 -13.18
C ASP A 126 -10.88 5.67 -12.67
N GLY A 127 -10.66 5.39 -11.39
CA GLY A 127 -10.98 4.08 -10.84
C GLY A 127 -10.48 3.84 -9.43
N GLN A 128 -10.30 2.57 -9.10
CA GLN A 128 -9.77 2.12 -7.82
C GLN A 128 -8.54 1.24 -8.01
N TRP A 129 -7.55 1.43 -7.15
CA TRP A 129 -6.47 0.47 -6.93
C TRP A 129 -6.70 -0.30 -5.64
N SER A 130 -6.33 -1.58 -5.64
CA SER A 130 -6.35 -2.41 -4.45
C SER A 130 -5.05 -2.24 -3.68
N ILE A 131 -5.14 -1.99 -2.38
CA ILE A 131 -4.01 -2.03 -1.45
C ILE A 131 -3.88 -3.46 -0.96
N PHE A 132 -2.74 -4.08 -1.25
CA PHE A 132 -2.48 -5.47 -0.89
C PHE A 132 -1.35 -5.63 0.15
N GLY A 133 -0.77 -4.52 0.62
CA GLY A 133 0.20 -4.57 1.69
C GLY A 133 0.82 -3.23 2.02
N GLY A 134 1.60 -3.22 3.10
CA GLY A 134 2.44 -2.11 3.50
C GLY A 134 3.54 -2.57 4.45
N THR A 135 4.46 -1.66 4.76
CA THR A 135 5.61 -1.93 5.64
C THR A 135 5.79 -0.81 6.66
N GLY A 136 6.65 -1.04 7.65
CA GLY A 136 6.89 -0.09 8.73
C GLY A 136 5.62 0.13 9.55
N LYS A 137 5.19 1.38 9.71
CA LYS A 137 3.97 1.69 10.46
C LYS A 137 2.71 1.24 9.73
N LEU A 138 2.77 0.94 8.43
CA LEU A 138 1.66 0.50 7.60
C LEU A 138 1.66 -1.02 7.37
N THR A 139 2.22 -1.78 8.31
CA THR A 139 2.28 -3.24 8.16
C THR A 139 0.86 -3.84 8.12
N MET A 140 0.69 -4.90 7.33
CA MET A 140 -0.60 -5.57 7.09
C MET A 140 -1.68 -4.65 6.47
N ALA A 141 -1.27 -3.54 5.84
CA ALA A 141 -2.21 -2.63 5.21
C ALA A 141 -3.03 -3.30 4.10
N ARG A 142 -4.35 -3.07 4.09
CA ARG A 142 -5.29 -3.54 3.07
C ARG A 142 -6.42 -2.54 2.88
N GLY A 143 -6.94 -2.44 1.67
CA GLY A 143 -7.99 -1.45 1.36
C GLY A 143 -8.00 -1.02 -0.10
N VAL A 144 -8.42 0.21 -0.34
CA VAL A 144 -8.62 0.77 -1.67
C VAL A 144 -8.07 2.18 -1.79
N VAL A 145 -7.62 2.53 -2.98
CA VAL A 145 -7.28 3.91 -3.36
C VAL A 145 -8.20 4.32 -4.50
N ASN A 146 -9.07 5.30 -4.27
CA ASN A 146 -9.76 5.94 -5.38
C ASN A 146 -8.78 6.89 -6.07
N HIS A 147 -8.72 6.88 -7.40
CA HIS A 147 -7.87 7.79 -8.14
C HIS A 147 -8.64 8.44 -9.29
N LYS A 148 -8.33 9.72 -9.52
CA LYS A 148 -8.88 10.48 -10.64
C LYS A 148 -7.87 11.44 -11.23
N ILE A 149 -7.94 11.70 -12.53
CA ILE A 149 -7.14 12.77 -13.14
C ILE A 149 -7.79 14.12 -12.83
N VAL A 150 -7.09 15.00 -12.12
CA VAL A 150 -7.56 16.36 -11.83
C VAL A 150 -6.97 17.41 -12.77
N SER A 151 -5.83 17.11 -13.41
CA SER A 151 -5.23 17.98 -14.42
C SER A 151 -4.39 17.17 -15.40
N GLN A 152 -4.36 17.59 -16.68
CA GLN A 152 -3.59 16.95 -17.74
C GLN A 152 -3.20 17.95 -18.83
N THR A 153 -1.91 18.05 -19.13
CA THR A 153 -1.37 18.98 -20.13
C THR A 153 -0.06 18.45 -20.71
N GLY A 154 0.11 18.43 -22.04
CA GLY A 154 1.43 18.32 -22.69
C GLY A 154 2.37 17.19 -22.24
N GLY A 155 1.85 16.01 -21.87
CA GLY A 155 2.68 14.90 -21.37
C GLY A 155 2.73 14.74 -19.85
N TRP A 156 1.97 15.57 -19.15
CA TRP A 156 1.90 15.60 -17.70
C TRP A 156 0.47 15.29 -17.23
N ARG A 157 0.35 14.59 -16.09
CA ARG A 157 -0.91 14.30 -15.40
C ARG A 157 -0.75 14.46 -13.90
N LEU A 158 -1.78 15.04 -13.29
CA LEU A 158 -1.96 15.04 -11.84
C LEU A 158 -3.12 14.13 -11.48
N TYR A 159 -2.83 13.07 -10.72
CA TYR A 159 -3.86 12.23 -10.14
C TYR A 159 -4.15 12.71 -8.72
N LYS A 160 -5.42 12.92 -8.38
CA LYS A 160 -5.83 12.92 -6.97
C LYS A 160 -6.04 11.47 -6.55
N ILE A 161 -5.47 11.10 -5.41
CA ILE A 161 -5.64 9.79 -4.79
C ILE A 161 -6.24 9.93 -3.39
N ASP A 162 -7.31 9.18 -3.13
CA ASP A 162 -7.98 9.09 -1.84
C ASP A 162 -7.79 7.67 -1.30
N ILE A 163 -6.85 7.52 -0.38
CA ILE A 163 -6.42 6.27 0.23
C ILE A 163 -7.31 5.95 1.43
N ARG A 164 -7.92 4.77 1.42
CA ARG A 164 -8.68 4.21 2.54
C ARG A 164 -8.17 2.81 2.85
N ALA A 165 -7.56 2.63 4.01
CA ALA A 165 -6.96 1.36 4.40
C ALA A 165 -7.13 1.03 5.88
N PHE A 166 -7.11 -0.26 6.17
CA PHE A 166 -6.91 -0.80 7.51
C PHE A 166 -5.49 -1.34 7.60
N TYR A 167 -4.78 -1.07 8.69
CA TYR A 167 -3.42 -1.55 8.92
C TYR A 167 -3.19 -1.89 10.39
N THR A 168 -2.23 -2.76 10.67
CA THR A 168 -1.86 -3.13 12.04
C THR A 168 -0.38 -2.84 12.25
N PRO A 169 -0.02 -1.77 12.98
CA PRO A 169 1.36 -1.49 13.30
C PRO A 169 1.99 -2.66 14.05
N MET A 170 3.07 -3.21 13.51
CA MET A 170 3.87 -4.19 14.23
C MET A 170 4.95 -3.45 15.01
N ASP A 171 4.86 -3.51 16.34
CA ASP A 171 5.88 -2.96 17.22
C ASP A 171 7.10 -3.88 17.21
N VAL A 172 8.11 -3.50 16.41
CA VAL A 172 9.35 -4.29 16.26
C VAL A 172 10.10 -4.42 17.59
N SER A 173 9.85 -3.53 18.56
CA SER A 173 10.45 -3.63 19.90
C SER A 173 9.86 -4.78 20.75
N LYS A 174 8.59 -5.16 20.51
CA LYS A 174 7.92 -6.26 21.22
C LYS A 174 8.22 -7.64 20.62
N ALA A 175 8.71 -7.70 19.38
CA ALA A 175 9.16 -8.94 18.77
C ALA A 175 10.52 -9.43 19.30
N SER A 176 11.32 -8.52 19.89
CA SER A 176 12.69 -8.79 20.33
C SER A 176 12.82 -9.42 21.72
N SER A 177 11.78 -9.40 22.57
CA SER A 177 11.90 -9.80 23.97
C SER A 177 11.70 -11.29 24.24
N ASN A 178 11.36 -12.10 23.22
CA ASN A 178 11.16 -13.56 23.37
C ASN A 178 11.86 -14.43 22.32
N CYS A 179 12.75 -13.87 21.49
CA CYS A 179 13.52 -14.65 20.50
C CYS A 179 15.03 -14.51 20.71
N ASP A 180 15.49 -14.74 21.93
CA ASP A 180 16.92 -14.87 22.27
C ASP A 180 17.58 -16.15 21.71
N ILE A 181 16.81 -17.00 21.02
CA ILE A 181 17.32 -18.22 20.39
C ILE A 181 18.17 -17.90 19.14
N ILE A 182 17.91 -16.79 18.43
CA ILE A 182 18.62 -16.49 17.16
C ILE A 182 19.91 -15.69 17.37
N ARG A 183 20.01 -14.86 18.43
CA ARG A 183 21.24 -14.09 18.69
C ARG A 183 22.45 -14.96 19.01
N LYS A 184 22.27 -16.17 19.55
CA LYS A 184 23.38 -17.11 19.78
C LYS A 184 23.83 -17.86 18.52
N ILE A 185 22.97 -18.01 17.50
CA ILE A 185 23.33 -18.72 16.26
C ILE A 185 24.13 -17.82 15.30
N LEU A 186 23.85 -16.51 15.28
CA LEU A 186 24.56 -15.55 14.42
C LEU A 186 25.90 -15.06 14.99
N ALA A 187 26.28 -15.47 16.21
CA ALA A 187 27.54 -15.10 16.86
C ALA A 187 28.65 -16.17 16.77
N PHE A 188 28.36 -17.35 16.19
CA PHE A 188 29.37 -18.34 15.83
C PHE A 188 29.67 -18.23 14.33
N GLY A 189 30.49 -17.25 13.97
CA GLY A 189 30.83 -16.99 12.58
C GLY A 189 31.70 -15.78 12.36
N ALA A 190 32.77 -15.61 13.16
CA ALA A 190 33.97 -14.84 12.84
C ALA A 190 35.07 -15.23 13.83
#